data_AF-A0A4S2PP05-F1
#
_entry.id   AF-A0A4S2PP05-F1
#
_cell.length_a   1.000
_cell.length_b   1.000
_cell.length_c   1.000
_cell.angle_alpha   90.00
_cell.angle_beta   90.00
_cell.angle_gamma   90.00
#
_symmetry.space_group_name_H-M   'P 1'
#
loop_
_entity.id
_entity.type
_entity.pdbx_description
1 polymer ?
#
loop_
_entity_poly.entity_id
_entity_poly.type
_entity_poly.pdbx_seq_one_letter_code
_entity_poly.pdbx_strand_id
1 'polypeptide(L)'
;MKTTNKIILGLCVLSLFGCEKTPPVPFSEQFYQGRLCPEIRYQCLSESQKNDLKEVTVFDPNNLYQLSEEEWNGIKRHKMLKMYDEIAQLLDIAYPGFWQDKDTAFKRAWLEKVDGIAKKFYPKSQRDTLETMALICAIIGTDFEQDPKLNFITERMQKGEFDTPLSAIQDYLFFEVLGWEFDLGGYQYNNWSLRDVMETMPRLTRDVPDFDNEFKKQKTSDNPWKEYLDKVYKGGRLK
;
A
#
# COMPACT_ATOMS: atom_id res chain seq x y z
N MET A 1 -43.55 -70.09 -19.25
CA MET A 1 -44.82 -69.74 -19.93
C MET A 1 -45.64 -68.90 -18.96
N LYS A 2 -46.05 -67.70 -19.39
CA LYS A 2 -46.94 -66.72 -18.72
C LYS A 2 -46.43 -65.98 -17.47
N THR A 3 -45.73 -64.90 -17.74
CA THR A 3 -45.82 -63.59 -17.06
C THR A 3 -47.24 -63.01 -17.18
N THR A 4 -47.79 -62.46 -16.09
CA THR A 4 -48.48 -61.15 -16.04
C THR A 4 -49.03 -60.85 -14.64
N ASN A 5 -48.71 -59.67 -14.09
CA ASN A 5 -49.67 -58.66 -13.61
C ASN A 5 -48.88 -57.44 -13.06
N LYS A 6 -48.87 -56.32 -13.82
CA LYS A 6 -49.58 -55.05 -13.51
C LYS A 6 -49.14 -54.45 -12.15
N ILE A 7 -48.18 -53.50 -12.12
CA ILE A 7 -48.40 -52.03 -12.11
C ILE A 7 -49.72 -51.69 -11.37
N ILE A 8 -49.73 -51.03 -10.20
CA ILE A 8 -49.58 -49.58 -9.99
C ILE A 8 -49.58 -49.30 -8.46
N LEU A 9 -48.94 -48.20 -8.05
CA LEU A 9 -49.16 -47.38 -6.82
C LEU A 9 -48.38 -47.74 -5.54
N GLY A 10 -47.19 -47.14 -5.46
CA GLY A 10 -46.44 -46.89 -4.24
C GLY A 10 -45.41 -45.78 -4.48
N LEU A 11 -45.86 -44.66 -5.06
CA LEU A 11 -45.10 -43.41 -5.06
C LEU A 11 -44.93 -42.96 -3.60
N CYS A 12 -43.74 -43.15 -3.04
CA CYS A 12 -43.05 -42.20 -2.17
C CYS A 12 -41.81 -42.86 -1.59
N VAL A 13 -40.72 -42.10 -1.57
CA VAL A 13 -39.47 -42.36 -0.86
C VAL A 13 -38.56 -43.38 -1.56
N LEU A 14 -37.64 -42.87 -2.38
CA LEU A 14 -36.19 -43.15 -2.34
C LEU A 14 -35.49 -42.47 -3.52
N SER A 15 -35.82 -41.19 -3.76
CA SER A 15 -35.05 -40.29 -4.63
C SER A 15 -34.05 -39.48 -3.80
N LEU A 16 -33.18 -40.15 -3.02
CA LEU A 16 -32.14 -39.52 -2.20
C LEU A 16 -30.88 -40.41 -2.09
N PHE A 17 -30.36 -40.91 -3.20
CA PHE A 17 -28.94 -41.31 -3.26
C PHE A 17 -28.22 -40.43 -4.27
N GLY A 18 -28.01 -39.18 -3.85
CA GLY A 18 -26.99 -38.33 -4.46
C GLY A 18 -25.61 -38.93 -4.19
N CYS A 19 -24.77 -38.97 -5.21
CA CYS A 19 -23.34 -39.20 -5.04
C CYS A 19 -22.76 -38.05 -4.21
N GLU A 20 -22.57 -38.25 -2.90
CA GLU A 20 -21.67 -37.41 -2.12
C GLU A 20 -20.24 -37.67 -2.60
N LYS A 21 -19.68 -36.72 -3.35
CA LYS A 21 -18.23 -36.61 -3.47
C LYS A 21 -17.70 -36.42 -2.05
N THR A 22 -16.88 -37.35 -1.58
CA THR A 22 -16.18 -37.21 -0.31
C THR A 22 -15.44 -35.87 -0.29
N PRO A 23 -15.64 -35.04 0.76
CA PRO A 23 -14.93 -33.78 0.86
C PRO A 23 -13.41 -34.04 0.93
N PRO A 24 -12.58 -33.20 0.30
CA PRO A 24 -11.13 -33.37 0.35
C PRO A 24 -10.65 -33.29 1.80
N VAL A 25 -9.84 -34.27 2.21
CA VAL A 25 -9.22 -34.34 3.54
C VAL A 25 -8.45 -33.03 3.80
N PRO A 26 -8.69 -32.32 4.92
CA PRO A 26 -7.99 -31.09 5.24
C PRO A 26 -6.46 -31.26 5.19
N PHE A 27 -5.75 -30.26 4.69
CA PHE A 27 -4.28 -30.27 4.58
C PHE A 27 -3.60 -30.64 5.92
N SER A 28 -4.16 -30.21 7.04
CA SER A 28 -3.66 -30.57 8.38
C SER A 28 -3.61 -32.08 8.59
N GLU A 29 -4.62 -32.82 8.15
CA GLU A 29 -4.63 -34.28 8.31
C GLU A 29 -3.72 -34.98 7.31
N GLN A 30 -3.62 -34.45 6.07
CA GLN A 30 -2.65 -34.93 5.09
C GLN A 30 -1.20 -34.76 5.58
N PHE A 31 -0.92 -33.70 6.34
CA PHE A 31 0.41 -33.42 6.90
C PHE A 31 0.88 -34.50 7.88
N TYR A 32 -0.05 -35.08 8.66
CA TYR A 32 0.25 -36.10 9.67
C TYR A 32 0.22 -37.54 9.14
N GLN A 33 -0.36 -37.78 7.97
CA GLN A 33 -0.39 -39.12 7.36
C GLN A 33 1.03 -39.58 6.97
N GLY A 34 1.44 -40.73 7.50
CA GLY A 34 2.71 -41.38 7.16
C GLY A 34 3.95 -40.85 7.90
N ARG A 35 3.82 -39.87 8.80
CA ARG A 35 4.93 -39.40 9.63
C ARG A 35 4.95 -40.18 10.95
N LEU A 36 6.00 -40.96 11.17
CA LEU A 36 6.34 -41.46 12.50
C LEU A 36 6.83 -40.26 13.32
N CYS A 37 5.97 -39.66 14.14
CA CYS A 37 6.41 -38.65 15.10
C CYS A 37 7.29 -39.34 16.15
N PRO A 38 8.62 -39.09 16.21
CA PRO A 38 9.40 -39.56 17.34
C PRO A 38 8.82 -38.92 18.60
N GLU A 39 8.72 -39.70 19.67
CA GLU A 39 8.26 -39.21 20.98
C GLU A 39 9.26 -38.14 21.47
N ILE A 40 8.91 -36.86 21.29
CA ILE A 40 9.76 -35.74 21.71
C ILE A 40 9.69 -35.66 23.23
N ARG A 41 10.73 -36.13 23.91
CA ARG A 41 10.90 -35.91 25.35
C ARG A 41 11.51 -34.53 25.57
N TYR A 42 10.70 -33.61 26.08
CA TYR A 42 11.19 -32.34 26.55
C TYR A 42 11.89 -32.54 27.90
N GLN A 43 13.15 -32.15 27.96
CA GLN A 43 13.89 -32.09 29.22
C GLN A 43 14.16 -30.61 29.48
N CYS A 44 13.60 -30.08 30.56
CA CYS A 44 13.82 -28.68 30.93
C CYS A 44 15.33 -28.47 31.16
N LEU A 45 15.88 -27.42 30.57
CA LEU A 45 17.26 -27.00 30.83
C LEU A 45 17.43 -26.75 32.33
N SER A 46 18.60 -27.08 32.87
CA SER A 46 18.90 -26.92 34.29
C SER A 46 18.73 -25.48 34.78
N GLU A 47 18.94 -24.48 33.90
CA GLU A 47 18.68 -23.07 34.17
C GLU A 47 17.19 -22.77 34.42
N SER A 48 16.28 -23.51 33.79
CA SER A 48 14.82 -23.37 33.93
C SER A 48 14.27 -24.00 35.22
N GLN A 49 15.07 -24.84 35.89
CA GLN A 49 14.69 -25.55 37.11
C GLN A 49 15.12 -24.82 38.39
N LYS A 50 15.92 -23.76 38.26
CA LYS A 50 16.23 -22.86 39.37
C LYS A 50 15.02 -21.97 39.65
N ASN A 51 14.32 -22.24 40.76
CA ASN A 51 13.18 -21.47 41.27
C ASN A 51 13.48 -19.99 41.64
N ASP A 52 14.62 -19.43 41.19
CA ASP A 52 14.97 -18.02 41.40
C ASP A 52 14.35 -17.09 40.34
N LEU A 53 13.83 -17.65 39.24
CA LEU A 53 12.94 -16.91 38.36
C LEU A 53 11.55 -16.96 38.98
N LYS A 54 11.18 -15.89 39.71
CA LYS A 54 9.78 -15.56 39.95
C LYS A 54 9.06 -15.81 38.63
N GLU A 55 8.03 -16.64 38.68
CA GLU A 55 7.09 -16.86 37.59
C GLU A 55 6.47 -15.48 37.28
N VAL A 56 7.16 -14.69 36.46
CA VAL A 56 6.59 -13.50 35.86
C VAL A 56 5.60 -14.10 34.88
N THR A 57 4.34 -14.16 35.29
CA THR A 57 3.23 -14.45 34.40
C THR A 57 3.35 -13.49 33.21
N VAL A 58 3.96 -13.96 32.12
CA VAL A 58 4.22 -13.14 30.92
C VAL A 58 2.89 -12.67 30.31
N PHE A 59 1.80 -13.35 30.67
CA PHE A 59 0.43 -12.94 30.37
C PHE A 59 -0.45 -13.21 31.59
N ASP A 60 -0.77 -12.17 32.35
CA ASP A 60 -1.91 -12.17 33.27
C ASP A 60 -3.15 -11.68 32.47
N PRO A 61 -4.15 -12.54 32.21
CA PRO A 61 -5.38 -12.14 31.52
C PRO A 61 -6.15 -11.02 32.26
N ASN A 62 -5.92 -10.86 33.56
CA ASN A 62 -6.55 -9.84 34.40
C ASN A 62 -5.68 -8.57 34.56
N ASN A 63 -4.42 -8.62 34.12
CA ASN A 63 -3.48 -7.50 34.14
C ASN A 63 -2.71 -7.44 32.82
N LEU A 64 -3.45 -7.16 31.75
CA LEU A 64 -2.88 -6.93 30.42
C LEU A 64 -1.93 -5.73 30.50
N TYR A 65 -0.68 -5.93 30.08
CA TYR A 65 0.29 -4.86 29.98
C TYR A 65 -0.28 -3.71 29.13
N GLN A 66 -0.50 -2.56 29.75
CA GLN A 66 -0.90 -1.34 29.07
C GLN A 66 0.34 -0.52 28.79
N LEU A 67 0.57 -0.20 27.52
CA LEU A 67 1.65 0.70 27.12
C LEU A 67 1.44 2.05 27.79
N SER A 68 2.51 2.56 28.41
CA SER A 68 2.57 3.92 28.91
C SER A 68 2.45 4.93 27.77
N GLU A 69 2.13 6.19 28.11
CA GLU A 69 2.08 7.27 27.12
C GLU A 69 3.41 7.46 26.39
N GLU A 70 4.53 7.32 27.09
CA GLU A 70 5.88 7.39 26.53
C GLU A 70 6.14 6.30 25.50
N GLU A 71 5.75 5.06 25.80
CA GLU A 71 5.86 3.95 24.86
C GLU A 71 4.97 4.13 23.64
N TRP A 72 3.73 4.58 23.83
CA TRP A 72 2.83 4.93 22.72
C TRP A 72 3.42 6.01 21.83
N ASN A 73 3.99 7.06 22.43
CA ASN A 73 4.62 8.15 21.70
C ASN A 73 5.89 7.68 20.97
N GLY A 74 6.68 6.79 21.59
CA GLY A 74 7.81 6.12 20.96
C GLY A 74 7.40 5.31 19.73
N ILE A 75 6.34 4.51 19.82
CA ILE A 75 5.79 3.72 18.71
C ILE A 75 5.30 4.63 17.58
N LYS A 76 4.57 5.70 17.91
CA LYS A 76 4.09 6.68 16.92
C LYS A 76 5.26 7.34 16.19
N ARG A 77 6.26 7.81 16.92
CA ARG A 77 7.48 8.42 16.36
C ARG A 77 8.23 7.44 15.46
N HIS A 78 8.41 6.20 15.90
CA HIS A 78 9.08 5.18 15.08
C HIS A 78 8.33 4.89 13.78
N LYS A 79 6.99 4.73 13.83
CA LYS A 79 6.16 4.52 12.63
C LYS A 79 6.25 5.69 11.65
N MET A 80 6.23 6.91 12.16
CA MET A 80 6.38 8.13 11.35
C MET A 80 7.77 8.18 10.68
N LEU A 81 8.85 7.98 11.44
CA LEU A 81 10.21 8.00 10.88
C LEU A 81 10.42 6.91 9.84
N LYS A 82 9.88 5.71 10.07
CA LYS A 82 9.89 4.63 9.09
C LYS A 82 9.14 5.02 7.80
N MET A 83 7.96 5.63 7.94
CA MET A 83 7.21 6.13 6.78
C MET A 83 8.03 7.17 6.02
N TYR A 84 8.69 8.11 6.70
CA TYR A 84 9.58 9.07 6.04
C TYR A 84 10.72 8.36 5.29
N ASP A 85 11.39 7.39 5.91
CA ASP A 85 12.47 6.65 5.23
C ASP A 85 11.98 5.89 3.99
N GLU A 86 10.74 5.37 4.01
CA GLU A 86 10.13 4.71 2.86
C GLU A 86 9.78 5.73 1.75
N ILE A 87 9.21 6.89 2.09
CA ILE A 87 8.91 7.95 1.11
C ILE A 87 10.21 8.54 0.52
N ALA A 88 11.28 8.64 1.32
CA ALA A 88 12.58 9.06 0.80
C ALA A 88 13.09 8.11 -0.30
N GLN A 89 12.85 6.80 -0.15
CA GLN A 89 13.19 5.80 -1.17
C GLN A 89 12.25 5.87 -2.38
N LEU A 90 10.96 6.21 -2.20
CA LEU A 90 10.07 6.51 -3.32
C LEU A 90 10.65 7.64 -4.19
N LEU A 91 11.17 8.70 -3.57
CA LEU A 91 11.81 9.81 -4.31
C LEU A 91 13.12 9.39 -4.98
N ASP A 92 13.93 8.51 -4.38
CA ASP A 92 15.12 7.93 -5.04
C ASP A 92 14.75 7.14 -6.30
N ILE A 93 13.63 6.42 -6.28
CA ILE A 93 13.14 5.63 -7.41
C ILE A 93 12.52 6.53 -8.50
N ALA A 94 11.64 7.46 -8.10
CA ALA A 94 10.94 8.35 -9.03
C ALA A 94 11.87 9.38 -9.67
N TYR A 95 12.85 9.88 -8.91
CA TYR A 95 13.78 10.93 -9.33
C TYR A 95 15.22 10.53 -8.97
N PRO A 96 15.87 9.65 -9.76
CA PRO A 96 17.23 9.22 -9.49
C PRO A 96 18.19 10.39 -9.30
N GLY A 97 18.87 10.42 -8.15
CA GLY A 97 19.80 11.49 -7.79
C GLY A 97 19.20 12.70 -7.07
N PHE A 98 17.90 12.71 -6.78
CA PHE A 98 17.22 13.79 -6.06
C PHE A 98 17.92 14.18 -4.76
N TRP A 99 18.31 13.19 -3.95
CA TRP A 99 18.98 13.45 -2.68
C TRP A 99 20.48 13.71 -2.78
N GLN A 100 21.11 13.44 -3.93
CA GLN A 100 22.57 13.50 -4.09
C GLN A 100 23.31 12.77 -2.96
N ASP A 101 24.05 13.50 -2.13
CA ASP A 101 24.87 13.02 -1.01
C ASP A 101 24.24 13.26 0.38
N LYS A 102 22.96 13.66 0.43
CA LYS A 102 22.31 14.06 1.68
C LYS A 102 22.04 12.86 2.60
N ASP A 103 22.31 13.05 3.88
CA ASP A 103 22.16 12.01 4.89
C ASP A 103 20.70 11.77 5.31
N THR A 104 20.48 10.72 6.09
CA THR A 104 19.14 10.34 6.58
C THR A 104 18.49 11.44 7.45
N ALA A 105 19.29 12.21 8.21
CA ALA A 105 18.75 13.27 9.06
C ALA A 105 18.18 14.41 8.21
N PHE A 106 18.89 14.80 7.15
CA PHE A 106 18.43 15.77 6.17
C PHE A 106 17.16 15.29 5.45
N LYS A 107 17.16 14.04 4.94
CA LYS A 107 15.99 13.46 4.25
C LYS A 107 14.74 13.50 5.14
N ARG A 108 14.87 13.11 6.41
CA ARG A 108 13.78 13.13 7.39
C ARG A 108 13.31 14.54 7.72
N ALA A 109 14.22 15.49 7.90
CA ALA A 109 13.86 16.88 8.16
C ALA A 109 13.11 17.51 6.96
N TRP A 110 13.53 17.18 5.74
CA TRP A 110 12.81 17.61 4.53
C TRP A 110 11.40 17.01 4.49
N LEU A 111 11.25 15.72 4.79
CA LEU A 111 9.94 15.06 4.81
C LEU A 111 9.04 15.56 5.95
N GLU A 112 9.61 15.91 7.10
CA GLU A 112 8.87 16.57 8.19
C GLU A 112 8.31 17.92 7.74
N LYS A 113 9.08 18.70 6.97
CA LYS A 113 8.60 19.95 6.37
C LYS A 113 7.46 19.69 5.39
N VAL A 114 7.61 18.72 4.49
CA VAL A 114 6.55 18.32 3.55
C VAL A 114 5.30 17.83 4.25
N ASP A 115 5.44 17.05 5.32
CA ASP A 115 4.31 16.59 6.14
C ASP A 115 3.59 17.76 6.82
N GLY A 116 4.33 18.79 7.26
CA GLY A 116 3.76 20.05 7.71
C GLY A 116 2.90 20.74 6.63
N ILE A 117 3.38 20.76 5.38
CA ILE A 117 2.63 21.31 4.24
C ILE A 117 1.39 20.47 3.95
N ALA A 118 1.53 19.14 3.89
CA ALA A 118 0.42 18.22 3.65
C ALA A 118 -0.69 18.40 4.70
N LYS A 119 -0.33 18.49 5.99
CA LYS A 119 -1.29 18.71 7.09
C LYS A 119 -1.92 20.10 7.08
N LYS A 120 -1.22 21.12 6.57
CA LYS A 120 -1.76 22.48 6.42
C LYS A 120 -2.95 22.49 5.45
N PHE A 121 -2.82 21.83 4.30
CA PHE A 121 -3.91 21.74 3.32
C PHE A 121 -4.92 20.64 3.66
N TYR A 122 -4.44 19.51 4.20
CA TYR A 122 -5.23 18.31 4.47
C TYR A 122 -4.96 17.81 5.90
N PRO A 123 -5.64 18.35 6.92
CA PRO A 123 -5.38 17.99 8.33
C PRO A 123 -5.63 16.52 8.67
N LYS A 124 -6.46 15.84 7.87
CA LYS A 124 -6.76 14.39 7.99
C LYS A 124 -6.01 13.56 6.94
N SER A 125 -4.90 14.09 6.43
CA SER A 125 -4.06 13.44 5.44
C SER A 125 -3.64 12.05 5.88
N GLN A 126 -3.66 11.16 4.90
CA GLN A 126 -3.16 9.81 5.04
C GLN A 126 -1.77 9.72 4.41
N ARG A 127 -1.20 8.51 4.42
CA ARG A 127 0.15 8.28 3.89
C ARG A 127 0.26 8.62 2.40
N ASP A 128 -0.73 8.24 1.62
CA ASP A 128 -0.86 8.54 0.19
C ASP A 128 -0.88 10.05 -0.09
N THR A 129 -1.55 10.84 0.76
CA THR A 129 -1.48 12.31 0.69
C THR A 129 -0.04 12.79 0.84
N LEU A 130 0.71 12.26 1.81
CA LEU A 130 2.10 12.63 2.04
C LEU A 130 3.03 12.16 0.92
N GLU A 131 2.84 10.94 0.42
CA GLU A 131 3.59 10.41 -0.74
C GLU A 131 3.42 11.32 -1.95
N THR A 132 2.18 11.70 -2.26
CA THR A 132 1.84 12.59 -3.38
C THR A 132 2.41 13.99 -3.15
N MET A 133 2.26 14.56 -1.95
CA MET A 133 2.81 15.88 -1.62
C MET A 133 4.34 15.90 -1.72
N ALA A 134 5.01 14.82 -1.31
CA ALA A 134 6.46 14.69 -1.44
C ALA A 134 6.90 14.64 -2.91
N LEU A 135 6.18 13.88 -3.75
CA LEU A 135 6.45 13.83 -5.19
C LEU A 135 6.27 15.19 -5.88
N ILE A 136 5.26 15.97 -5.47
CA ILE A 136 5.04 17.34 -5.93
C ILE A 136 6.16 18.26 -5.45
N CYS A 137 6.43 18.31 -4.14
CA CYS A 137 7.45 19.18 -3.55
C CYS A 137 8.87 18.90 -4.05
N ALA A 138 9.14 17.67 -4.51
CA ALA A 138 10.41 17.34 -5.15
C ALA A 138 10.63 18.08 -6.49
N ILE A 139 9.56 18.43 -7.20
CA ILE A 139 9.62 19.16 -8.48
C ILE A 139 9.63 20.67 -8.24
N ILE A 140 8.73 21.16 -7.38
CA ILE A 140 8.45 22.60 -7.24
C ILE A 140 9.05 23.24 -5.99
N GLY A 141 9.73 22.46 -5.15
CA GLY A 141 10.27 22.92 -3.87
C GLY A 141 9.25 22.88 -2.74
N THR A 142 9.76 23.05 -1.50
CA THR A 142 8.95 23.05 -0.26
C THR A 142 8.52 24.47 0.15
N ASP A 143 8.82 25.45 -0.68
CA ASP A 143 8.56 26.87 -0.54
C ASP A 143 7.70 27.40 -1.70
N PHE A 144 7.11 26.52 -2.50
CA PHE A 144 6.29 26.86 -3.66
C PHE A 144 5.15 27.85 -3.36
N GLU A 145 4.63 27.86 -2.13
CA GLU A 145 3.59 28.79 -1.68
C GLU A 145 4.03 30.26 -1.75
N GLN A 146 5.34 30.52 -1.83
CA GLN A 146 5.92 31.87 -1.94
C GLN A 146 6.18 32.28 -3.39
N ASP A 147 6.09 31.36 -4.36
CA ASP A 147 6.31 31.66 -5.77
C ASP A 147 4.98 32.07 -6.44
N PRO A 148 4.82 33.33 -6.88
CA PRO A 148 3.60 33.79 -7.53
C PRO A 148 3.27 33.01 -8.81
N LYS A 149 4.27 32.40 -9.47
CA LYS A 149 4.05 31.57 -10.67
C LYS A 149 3.35 30.26 -10.35
N LEU A 150 3.42 29.79 -9.11
CA LEU A 150 2.84 28.54 -8.64
C LEU A 150 1.56 28.75 -7.82
N ASN A 151 1.01 29.97 -7.76
CA ASN A 151 -0.23 30.27 -7.05
C ASN A 151 -1.40 29.37 -7.47
N PHE A 152 -1.46 28.97 -8.75
CA PHE A 152 -2.51 28.07 -9.25
C PHE A 152 -2.50 26.72 -8.51
N ILE A 153 -1.34 26.23 -8.05
CA ILE A 153 -1.20 25.00 -7.28
C ILE A 153 -1.85 25.17 -5.91
N THR A 154 -1.50 26.25 -5.21
CA THR A 154 -2.06 26.59 -3.89
C THR A 154 -3.57 26.77 -3.96
N GLU A 155 -4.06 27.52 -4.95
CA GLU A 155 -5.50 27.71 -5.18
C GLU A 155 -6.20 26.38 -5.45
N ARG A 156 -5.57 25.48 -6.23
CA ARG A 156 -6.13 24.17 -6.54
C ARG A 156 -6.23 23.29 -5.31
N MET A 157 -5.20 23.29 -4.45
CA MET A 157 -5.21 22.57 -3.18
C MET A 157 -6.30 23.07 -2.23
N GLN A 158 -6.51 24.39 -2.15
CA GLN A 158 -7.53 25.02 -1.27
C GLN A 158 -8.98 24.76 -1.69
N LYS A 159 -9.25 24.54 -2.98
CA LYS A 159 -10.61 24.34 -3.50
C LYS A 159 -11.16 22.92 -3.24
N GLY A 160 -10.34 21.97 -2.80
CA GLY A 160 -10.77 20.60 -2.51
C GLY A 160 -10.96 20.35 -1.02
N GLU A 161 -12.05 19.68 -0.64
CA GLU A 161 -12.25 19.21 0.74
C GLU A 161 -11.34 18.03 1.10
N PHE A 162 -10.83 17.33 0.09
CA PHE A 162 -9.95 16.17 0.17
C PHE A 162 -8.72 16.39 -0.69
N ASP A 163 -7.76 15.46 -0.61
CA ASP A 163 -6.51 15.48 -1.35
C ASP A 163 -6.61 15.08 -2.83
N THR A 164 -7.84 14.87 -3.34
CA THR A 164 -8.12 14.64 -4.76
C THR A 164 -7.43 15.64 -5.72
N PRO A 165 -7.34 16.95 -5.43
CA PRO A 165 -6.65 17.89 -6.30
C PRO A 165 -5.16 17.59 -6.49
N LEU A 166 -4.53 16.85 -5.57
CA LEU A 166 -3.11 16.50 -5.68
C LEU A 166 -2.81 15.63 -6.91
N SER A 167 -3.73 14.76 -7.32
CA SER A 167 -3.54 13.92 -8.51
C SER A 167 -3.37 14.77 -9.78
N ALA A 168 -4.27 15.73 -10.01
CA ALA A 168 -4.19 16.61 -11.18
C ALA A 168 -2.95 17.53 -11.13
N ILE A 169 -2.55 17.98 -9.94
CA ILE A 169 -1.31 18.76 -9.77
C ILE A 169 -0.10 17.91 -10.12
N GLN A 170 -0.03 16.69 -9.62
CA GLN A 170 1.05 15.75 -9.88
C GLN A 170 1.15 15.42 -11.38
N ASP A 171 0.03 15.07 -12.02
CA ASP A 171 -0.01 14.74 -13.44
C ASP A 171 0.39 15.93 -14.32
N TYR A 172 -0.05 17.14 -13.97
CA TYR A 172 0.39 18.37 -14.62
C TYR A 172 1.92 18.52 -14.52
N LEU A 173 2.51 18.34 -13.34
CA LEU A 173 3.95 18.48 -13.16
C LEU A 173 4.74 17.39 -13.89
N PHE A 174 4.26 16.15 -13.89
CA PHE A 174 4.95 15.05 -14.58
C PHE A 174 4.90 15.26 -16.09
N PHE A 175 3.73 15.57 -16.63
CA PHE A 175 3.56 15.78 -18.05
C PHE A 175 4.17 17.11 -18.49
N GLU A 176 3.71 18.24 -18.00
CA GLU A 176 4.10 19.56 -18.52
C GLU A 176 5.53 19.95 -18.12
N VAL A 177 5.93 19.72 -16.87
CA VAL A 177 7.22 20.20 -16.34
C VAL A 177 8.35 19.20 -16.56
N LEU A 178 8.13 17.92 -16.23
CA LEU A 178 9.17 16.89 -16.37
C LEU A 178 9.22 16.24 -17.76
N GLY A 179 8.23 16.48 -18.60
CA GLY A 179 8.23 15.91 -19.94
C GLY A 179 7.83 14.44 -20.00
N TRP A 180 7.32 13.85 -18.90
CA TRP A 180 7.01 12.42 -18.84
C TRP A 180 5.87 12.07 -19.80
N GLU A 181 5.97 10.89 -20.39
CA GLU A 181 4.92 10.33 -21.25
C GLU A 181 4.02 9.33 -20.50
N PHE A 182 4.46 8.87 -19.32
CA PHE A 182 3.77 7.88 -18.51
C PHE A 182 3.71 8.38 -17.06
N ASP A 183 2.62 8.07 -16.36
CA ASP A 183 2.49 8.26 -14.92
C ASP A 183 3.40 7.27 -14.14
N LEU A 184 3.41 7.40 -12.80
CA LEU A 184 4.20 6.50 -11.95
C LEU A 184 3.78 5.04 -12.02
N GLY A 185 2.53 4.75 -12.39
CA GLY A 185 2.00 3.41 -12.60
C GLY A 185 2.32 2.83 -13.98
N GLY A 186 2.96 3.62 -14.85
CA GLY A 186 3.29 3.24 -16.22
C GLY A 186 2.13 3.37 -17.19
N TYR A 187 1.10 4.17 -16.87
CA TYR A 187 0.02 4.53 -17.79
C TYR A 187 0.39 5.76 -18.61
N GLN A 188 0.25 5.68 -19.93
CA GLN A 188 0.54 6.76 -20.84
C GLN A 188 -0.41 7.93 -20.61
N TYR A 189 0.14 9.14 -20.54
CA TYR A 189 -0.65 10.36 -20.56
C TYR A 189 -1.31 10.57 -21.93
N ASN A 190 -2.60 10.84 -21.92
CA ASN A 190 -3.44 11.11 -23.08
C ASN A 190 -4.62 12.03 -22.67
N ASN A 191 -5.45 12.42 -23.62
CA ASN A 191 -6.58 13.32 -23.39
C ASN A 191 -7.61 12.78 -22.38
N TRP A 192 -7.73 11.46 -22.22
CA TRP A 192 -8.60 10.86 -21.21
C TRP A 192 -7.98 10.93 -19.81
N SER A 193 -6.72 10.52 -19.65
CA SER A 193 -6.04 10.53 -18.35
C SER A 193 -5.76 11.95 -17.85
N LEU A 194 -5.54 12.91 -18.75
CA LEU A 194 -5.27 14.32 -18.44
C LEU A 194 -6.52 15.20 -18.42
N ARG A 195 -7.74 14.64 -18.50
CA ARG A 195 -8.97 15.44 -18.54
C ARG A 195 -9.10 16.40 -17.35
N ASP A 196 -8.80 15.92 -16.13
CA ASP A 196 -8.91 16.71 -14.90
C ASP A 196 -7.84 17.83 -14.90
N VAL A 197 -6.67 17.55 -15.48
CA VAL A 197 -5.61 18.55 -15.69
C VAL A 197 -6.09 19.63 -16.65
N MET A 198 -6.63 19.23 -17.81
CA MET A 198 -7.13 20.15 -18.83
C MET A 198 -8.28 21.03 -18.36
N GLU A 199 -9.11 20.54 -17.44
CA GLU A 199 -10.23 21.29 -16.87
C GLU A 199 -9.82 22.25 -15.74
N THR A 200 -8.77 21.91 -14.98
CA THR A 200 -8.52 22.57 -13.67
C THR A 200 -7.14 23.18 -13.50
N MET A 201 -6.20 22.91 -14.40
CA MET A 201 -4.82 23.40 -14.36
C MET A 201 -4.56 24.40 -15.49
N PRO A 202 -3.43 25.12 -15.47
CA PRO A 202 -3.04 25.96 -16.60
C PRO A 202 -2.99 25.16 -17.90
N ARG A 203 -3.20 25.85 -19.02
CA ARG A 203 -3.22 25.21 -20.34
C ARG A 203 -1.87 24.52 -20.61
N LEU A 204 -1.94 23.23 -20.93
CA LEU A 204 -0.79 22.43 -21.38
C LEU A 204 -0.20 23.03 -22.66
N THR A 205 1.13 23.13 -22.74
CA THR A 205 1.82 23.63 -23.93
C THR A 205 2.29 22.50 -24.84
N ARG A 206 2.42 21.29 -24.30
CA ARG A 206 2.77 20.09 -25.05
C ARG A 206 1.54 19.48 -25.74
N ASP A 207 1.76 18.84 -26.88
CA ASP A 207 0.73 18.06 -27.56
C ASP A 207 0.31 16.87 -26.67
N VAL A 208 -0.99 16.75 -26.43
CA VAL A 208 -1.58 15.68 -25.64
C VAL A 208 -2.02 14.56 -26.58
N PRO A 209 -1.46 13.34 -26.44
CA PRO A 209 -1.85 12.22 -27.28
C PRO A 209 -3.34 11.92 -27.19
N ASP A 210 -3.96 11.62 -28.33
CA ASP A 210 -5.34 11.15 -28.35
C ASP A 210 -5.45 9.71 -27.84
N PHE A 211 -6.39 9.45 -26.92
CA PHE A 211 -6.58 8.13 -26.31
C PHE A 211 -6.93 7.05 -27.34
N ASP A 212 -7.74 7.37 -28.35
CA ASP A 212 -8.24 6.40 -29.33
C ASP A 212 -7.21 6.14 -30.45
N ASN A 213 -6.44 7.15 -30.82
CA ASN A 213 -5.60 7.13 -32.03
C ASN A 213 -4.09 7.03 -31.77
N GLU A 214 -3.60 7.45 -30.61
CA GLU A 214 -2.16 7.58 -30.31
C GLU A 214 -1.72 6.77 -29.08
N PHE A 215 -2.46 5.68 -28.81
CA PHE A 215 -2.19 4.78 -27.71
C PHE A 215 -0.85 4.06 -27.86
N LYS A 216 0.02 4.23 -26.86
CA LYS A 216 1.25 3.49 -26.65
C LYS A 216 1.02 2.36 -25.65
N LYS A 217 1.80 1.29 -25.78
CA LYS A 217 1.77 0.17 -24.84
C LYS A 217 2.16 0.66 -23.44
N GLN A 218 1.32 0.33 -22.46
CA GLN A 218 1.54 0.66 -21.06
C GLN A 218 2.78 -0.06 -20.48
N LYS A 219 3.47 0.61 -19.56
CA LYS A 219 4.66 0.11 -18.85
C LYS A 219 4.33 -0.36 -17.42
N THR A 220 3.16 -0.96 -17.24
CA THR A 220 2.66 -1.37 -15.92
C THR A 220 3.47 -2.49 -15.24
N SER A 221 4.31 -3.21 -15.99
CA SER A 221 5.18 -4.26 -15.44
C SER A 221 6.52 -3.75 -14.90
N ASP A 222 6.97 -2.59 -15.35
CA ASP A 222 8.26 -1.98 -15.01
C ASP A 222 8.08 -0.47 -14.91
N ASN A 223 7.65 -0.02 -13.73
CA ASN A 223 7.40 1.38 -13.43
C ASN A 223 7.86 1.72 -12.00
N PRO A 224 8.14 3.01 -11.73
CA PRO A 224 8.62 3.46 -10.42
C PRO A 224 7.71 3.04 -9.27
N TRP A 225 6.39 3.09 -9.45
CA TRP A 225 5.44 2.75 -8.39
C TRP A 225 5.51 1.27 -8.01
N LYS A 226 5.57 0.39 -9.01
CA LYS A 226 5.73 -1.04 -8.81
C LYS A 226 7.06 -1.36 -8.13
N GLU A 227 8.16 -0.73 -8.55
CA GLU A 227 9.45 -0.89 -7.91
C GLU A 227 9.41 -0.50 -6.43
N TYR A 228 8.78 0.64 -6.11
CA TYR A 228 8.59 1.09 -4.74
C TYR A 228 7.75 0.10 -3.92
N LEU A 229 6.64 -0.39 -4.46
CA LEU A 229 5.80 -1.38 -3.78
C LEU A 229 6.53 -2.69 -3.52
N ASP A 230 7.28 -3.18 -4.51
CA ASP A 230 7.96 -4.48 -4.46
C ASP A 230 9.19 -4.45 -3.53
N LYS A 231 9.90 -3.31 -3.43
CA LYS A 231 11.17 -3.22 -2.68
C LYS A 231 11.05 -2.52 -1.32
N VAL A 232 10.14 -1.57 -1.18
CA VAL A 232 10.15 -0.61 -0.07
C VAL A 232 8.88 -0.68 0.76
N TYR A 233 7.70 -0.56 0.14
CA TYR A 233 6.44 -0.45 0.85
C TYR A 233 6.20 -1.67 1.75
N LYS A 234 5.92 -1.42 3.04
CA LYS A 234 5.77 -2.47 4.08
C LYS A 234 6.97 -3.43 4.17
N GLY A 235 8.17 -2.95 3.84
CA GLY A 235 9.42 -3.70 3.90
C GLY A 235 9.60 -4.71 2.76
N GLY A 236 9.04 -4.45 1.58
CA GLY A 236 9.20 -5.31 0.39
C GLY A 236 8.52 -6.68 0.51
N ARG A 237 7.55 -6.83 1.42
CA ARG A 237 6.87 -8.11 1.74
C ARG A 237 5.77 -8.51 0.73
N LEU A 238 5.70 -7.87 -0.44
CA LEU A 238 4.78 -8.25 -1.51
C LEU A 238 5.37 -9.36 -2.43
N LYS A 239 6.47 -10.00 -2.02
CA LYS A 239 7.01 -11.23 -2.64
C LYS A 239 6.64 -12.46 -1.85
#